data_AF-A0A3A6PFP2-F1
#
_entry.id   AF-A0A3A6PFP2-F1
#
_cell.length_a   1.000
_cell.length_b   1.000
_cell.length_c   1.000
_cell.angle_alpha   90.00
_cell.angle_beta   90.00
_cell.angle_gamma   90.00
#
_symmetry.space_group_name_H-M   'P 1'
#
loop_
_entity.id
_entity.type
_entity.pdbx_description
1 polymer ?
#
loop_
_entity_poly.entity_id
_entity_poly.type
_entity_poly.pdbx_seq_one_letter_code
_entity_poly.pdbx_strand_id
1 'polypeptide(L)'
;MRWPVKTKYDLVKNKLQMENFTSRTVEGIQQDFYATLYLANTVAITTYDAQVEIDEARKDKENRYDYQTSRNELIGIFKDRFLPAVVQEDPDTSTAMIQSIIDEITRSVVPKRLGRSIPRNPSPGKSKFHHNHKVNC
;
A
#
# COMPACT_ATOMS: atom_id res chain seq x y z
N MET A 1 0.87 8.42 22.89
CA MET A 1 0.50 8.06 21.50
C MET A 1 1.40 6.95 20.93
N ARG A 2 1.23 5.68 21.33
CA ARG A 2 2.10 4.57 20.88
C ARG A 2 1.67 3.94 19.55
N TRP A 3 0.37 3.93 19.29
CA TRP A 3 -0.23 3.21 18.16
C TRP A 3 0.20 3.73 16.78
N PRO A 4 0.23 5.06 16.52
CA PRO A 4 0.64 5.59 15.21
C PRO A 4 2.06 5.17 14.83
N VAL A 5 2.97 5.19 15.80
CA VAL A 5 4.37 4.78 15.64
C VAL A 5 4.46 3.29 15.26
N LYS A 6 3.74 2.42 15.96
CA LYS A 6 3.73 0.98 15.66
C LYS A 6 3.19 0.68 14.26
N THR A 7 2.14 1.37 13.83
CA THR A 7 1.56 1.21 12.49
C THR A 7 2.53 1.66 11.40
N LYS A 8 3.32 2.73 11.63
CA LYS A 8 4.35 3.15 10.68
C LYS A 8 5.49 2.13 10.60
N TYR A 9 5.91 1.55 11.73
CA TYR A 9 6.90 0.45 11.70
C TYR A 9 6.38 -0.79 10.96
N ASP A 10 5.11 -1.17 11.16
CA ASP A 10 4.48 -2.27 10.43
C ASP A 10 4.46 -2.02 8.92
N LEU A 11 4.12 -0.79 8.50
CA LEU A 11 4.19 -0.37 7.10
C LEU A 11 5.58 -0.57 6.51
N VAL A 12 6.61 -0.01 7.16
CA VAL A 12 7.98 -0.01 6.64
C VAL A 12 8.57 -1.43 6.62
N LYS A 13 8.37 -2.19 7.69
CA LYS A 13 8.94 -3.56 7.79
C LYS A 13 8.16 -4.58 6.98
N ASN A 14 6.83 -4.63 7.13
CA ASN A 14 6.03 -5.74 6.59
C ASN A 14 5.45 -5.44 5.21
N LYS A 15 5.07 -4.18 4.93
CA LYS A 15 4.48 -3.82 3.63
C LYS A 15 5.53 -3.43 2.61
N LEU A 16 6.46 -2.57 3.00
CA LEU A 16 7.55 -2.13 2.13
C LEU A 16 8.73 -3.08 2.12
N GLN A 17 8.82 -3.99 3.10
CA GLN A 17 9.89 -5.00 3.18
C GLN A 17 11.28 -4.37 3.18
N MET A 18 11.48 -3.31 3.97
CA MET A 18 12.75 -2.57 4.03
C MET A 18 13.98 -3.44 4.31
N GLU A 19 13.81 -4.60 4.96
CA GLU A 19 14.89 -5.53 5.29
C GLU A 19 15.26 -6.46 4.11
N ASN A 20 14.50 -6.43 3.02
CA ASN A 20 14.74 -7.22 1.81
C ASN A 20 15.58 -6.44 0.80
N PHE A 21 16.85 -6.23 1.13
CA PHE A 21 17.81 -5.49 0.31
C PHE A 21 18.18 -6.25 -0.97
N THR A 22 18.34 -5.51 -2.05
CA THR A 22 18.78 -6.03 -3.35
C THR A 22 20.29 -6.09 -3.47
N SER A 23 21.00 -5.17 -2.80
CA SER A 23 22.46 -5.08 -2.83
C SER A 23 23.15 -5.84 -1.69
N ARG A 24 24.42 -6.20 -1.93
CA ARG A 24 25.35 -6.77 -0.93
C ARG A 24 26.45 -5.79 -0.51
N THR A 25 26.50 -4.61 -1.11
CA THR A 25 27.45 -3.54 -0.73
C THR A 25 26.85 -2.61 0.29
N VAL A 26 27.69 -1.95 1.09
CA VAL A 26 27.24 -1.00 2.11
C VAL A 26 26.47 0.15 1.47
N GLU A 27 26.98 0.66 0.34
CA GLU A 27 26.40 1.76 -0.42
C GLU A 27 25.03 1.39 -0.98
N GLY A 28 24.91 0.19 -1.57
CA GLY A 28 23.63 -0.24 -2.14
C GLY A 28 22.58 -0.53 -1.06
N ILE A 29 22.99 -1.06 0.10
CA ILE A 29 22.09 -1.23 1.25
C ILE A 29 21.57 0.15 1.72
N GLN A 30 22.43 1.16 1.77
CA GLN A 30 22.02 2.52 2.13
C GLN A 30 21.05 3.10 1.08
N GLN A 31 21.31 2.89 -0.21
CA GLN A 31 20.43 3.34 -1.29
C GLN A 31 19.04 2.71 -1.17
N ASP A 32 18.96 1.39 -1.01
CA ASP A 32 17.69 0.67 -0.84
C ASP A 32 16.92 1.15 0.38
N PHE A 33 17.62 1.42 1.49
CA PHE A 33 17.02 1.98 2.70
C PHE A 33 16.41 3.37 2.45
N TYR A 34 17.17 4.30 1.85
CA TYR A 34 16.69 5.64 1.57
C TYR A 34 15.58 5.67 0.53
N ALA A 35 15.66 4.85 -0.51
CA ALA A 35 14.61 4.68 -1.52
C ALA A 35 13.31 4.19 -0.88
N THR A 36 13.40 3.21 0.02
CA THR A 36 12.23 2.68 0.75
C THR A 36 11.60 3.75 1.66
N LEU A 37 12.42 4.55 2.34
CA LEU A 37 11.93 5.63 3.20
C LEU A 37 11.28 6.76 2.38
N TYR A 38 11.88 7.13 1.25
CA TYR A 38 11.31 8.09 0.31
C TYR A 38 9.94 7.61 -0.18
N LEU A 39 9.86 6.34 -0.63
CA LEU A 39 8.61 5.72 -1.04
C LEU A 39 7.54 5.78 0.05
N ALA A 40 7.91 5.48 1.30
CA ALA A 40 7.00 5.53 2.45
C ALA A 40 6.45 6.94 2.74
N ASN A 41 7.19 7.99 2.37
CA ASN A 41 6.79 9.37 2.51
C ASN A 41 5.90 9.81 1.36
N THR A 42 6.28 9.50 0.11
CA THR A 42 5.47 9.78 -1.08
C THR A 42 4.10 9.12 -0.97
N VAL A 43 4.08 7.83 -0.60
CA VAL A 43 2.84 7.10 -0.31
C VAL A 43 1.98 7.81 0.74
N ALA A 44 2.59 8.37 1.79
CA ALA A 44 1.84 9.07 2.83
C ALA A 44 1.24 10.39 2.33
N ILE A 45 1.99 11.16 1.52
CA ILE A 45 1.54 12.42 0.92
C ILE A 45 0.41 12.13 -0.08
N THR A 46 0.62 11.24 -1.05
CA THR A 46 -0.40 10.89 -2.05
C THR A 46 -1.66 10.33 -1.41
N THR A 47 -1.54 9.54 -0.33
CA THR A 47 -2.72 9.06 0.41
C THR A 47 -3.48 10.21 1.06
N TYR A 48 -2.78 11.21 1.60
CA TYR A 48 -3.41 12.37 2.21
C TYR A 48 -4.17 13.19 1.16
N ASP A 49 -3.50 13.53 0.05
CA ASP A 49 -4.09 14.33 -1.02
C ASP A 49 -5.30 13.61 -1.65
N ALA A 50 -5.16 12.33 -1.97
CA ALA A 50 -6.26 11.53 -2.50
C ALA A 50 -7.45 11.43 -1.52
N GLN A 51 -7.19 11.37 -0.21
CA GLN A 51 -8.26 11.35 0.78
C GLN A 51 -9.02 12.67 0.82
N VAL A 52 -8.34 13.81 0.71
CA VAL A 52 -8.98 15.13 0.64
C VAL A 52 -9.92 15.19 -0.57
N GLU A 53 -9.46 14.78 -1.76
CA GLU A 53 -10.30 14.74 -2.96
C GLU A 53 -11.50 13.78 -2.83
N ILE A 54 -11.29 12.61 -2.21
CA ILE A 54 -12.33 11.62 -1.95
C ILE A 54 -13.43 12.20 -1.05
N ASP A 55 -13.03 12.92 0.01
CA ASP A 55 -13.92 13.50 1.00
C ASP A 55 -14.71 14.67 0.38
N GLU A 56 -14.05 15.53 -0.40
CA GLU A 56 -14.70 16.63 -1.14
C GLU A 56 -15.70 16.10 -2.17
N ALA A 57 -15.31 15.14 -3.01
CA ALA A 57 -16.16 14.57 -4.06
C ALA A 57 -17.36 13.77 -3.53
N ARG A 58 -17.41 13.50 -2.22
CA ARG A 58 -18.46 12.71 -1.56
C ARG A 58 -19.20 13.47 -0.46
N LYS A 59 -18.82 14.72 -0.16
CA LYS A 59 -19.40 15.54 0.90
C LYS A 59 -20.92 15.67 0.82
N ASP A 60 -21.46 15.80 -0.39
CA ASP A 60 -22.89 15.99 -0.64
C ASP A 60 -23.62 14.70 -1.08
N LYS A 61 -22.96 13.54 -0.98
CA LYS A 61 -23.54 12.25 -1.37
C LYS A 61 -24.02 11.50 -0.13
N GLU A 62 -25.27 11.02 -0.16
CA GLU A 62 -25.83 10.13 0.87
C GLU A 62 -25.26 8.70 0.79
N ASN A 63 -23.94 8.58 0.93
CA ASN A 63 -23.27 7.29 0.91
C ASN A 63 -23.51 6.54 2.22
N ARG A 64 -23.70 5.22 2.14
CA ARG A 64 -23.86 4.34 3.31
C ARG A 64 -22.60 4.27 4.19
N TYR A 65 -21.42 4.50 3.63
CA TYR A 65 -20.14 4.40 4.31
C TYR A 65 -19.24 5.58 3.95
N ASP A 66 -18.32 5.89 4.85
CA ASP A 66 -17.13 6.68 4.52
C ASP A 66 -16.21 5.86 3.62
N TYR A 67 -15.44 6.54 2.79
CA TYR A 67 -14.54 5.91 1.83
C TYR A 67 -13.11 6.36 2.09
N GLN A 68 -12.15 5.47 1.86
CA GLN A 68 -10.73 5.76 2.03
C GLN A 68 -9.91 5.11 0.90
N THR A 69 -8.75 5.68 0.61
CA THR A 69 -7.82 5.09 -0.36
C THR A 69 -7.28 3.75 0.15
N SER A 70 -7.18 2.76 -0.75
CA SER A 70 -6.59 1.46 -0.41
C SER A 70 -5.07 1.57 -0.27
N ARG A 71 -4.58 1.76 0.96
CA ARG A 71 -3.13 1.89 1.22
C ARG A 71 -2.32 0.69 0.73
N ASN A 72 -2.85 -0.53 0.79
CA ASN A 72 -2.12 -1.72 0.32
C ASN A 72 -1.96 -1.74 -1.21
N GLU A 73 -3.00 -1.34 -1.93
CA GLU A 73 -2.98 -1.27 -3.39
C GLU A 73 -2.04 -0.16 -3.85
N LEU A 74 -2.11 0.99 -3.18
CA LEU A 74 -1.20 2.10 -3.39
C LEU A 74 0.26 1.70 -3.20
N ILE A 75 0.59 0.97 -2.11
CA ILE A 75 1.95 0.45 -1.90
C ILE A 75 2.37 -0.52 -3.02
N GLY A 76 1.47 -1.40 -3.48
CA GLY A 76 1.76 -2.34 -4.56
C GLY A 76 2.09 -1.63 -5.87
N ILE A 77 1.20 -0.73 -6.31
CA ILE A 77 1.37 0.07 -7.53
C ILE A 77 2.68 0.87 -7.46
N PHE A 78 2.92 1.53 -6.32
CA PHE A 78 4.14 2.31 -6.13
C PHE A 78 5.39 1.42 -6.16
N LYS A 79 5.42 0.30 -5.45
CA LYS A 79 6.60 -0.58 -5.42
C LYS A 79 6.97 -1.11 -6.81
N ASP A 80 5.97 -1.46 -7.62
CA ASP A 80 6.19 -2.11 -8.91
C ASP A 80 6.41 -1.11 -10.06
N ARG A 81 5.74 0.05 -10.02
CA ARG A 81 5.68 0.99 -11.16
C ARG A 81 6.39 2.32 -10.93
N PHE A 82 6.53 2.75 -9.67
CA PHE A 82 7.09 4.08 -9.38
C PHE A 82 8.61 4.14 -9.61
N LEU A 83 9.36 3.12 -9.19
CA LEU A 83 10.82 3.11 -9.40
C LEU A 83 11.18 3.16 -10.90
N PRO A 84 10.56 2.34 -11.78
CA PRO A 84 10.73 2.49 -13.22
C PRO A 84 10.34 3.89 -13.73
N ALA A 85 9.25 4.46 -13.23
CA ALA A 85 8.79 5.78 -13.66
C ALA A 85 9.79 6.89 -13.28
N VAL A 86 10.41 6.82 -12.09
CA VAL A 86 11.37 7.83 -11.60
C VAL A 86 12.75 7.70 -12.26
N VAL A 87 13.17 6.47 -12.59
CA VAL A 87 14.48 6.22 -13.23
C VAL A 87 14.42 6.43 -14.74
N GLN A 88 13.23 6.63 -15.32
CA GLN A 88 13.07 6.85 -16.74
C GLN A 88 13.79 8.11 -17.22
N GLU A 89 14.63 7.95 -18.26
CA GLU A 89 15.46 9.04 -18.80
C GLU A 89 14.64 10.09 -19.53
N ASP A 90 13.59 9.67 -20.25
CA ASP A 90 12.70 10.57 -20.97
C ASP A 90 11.68 11.24 -20.02
N PRO A 91 11.72 12.57 -19.84
CA PRO A 91 10.86 13.28 -18.89
C PRO A 91 9.37 13.16 -19.21
N ASP A 92 9.02 13.14 -20.51
CA ASP A 92 7.62 13.06 -20.94
C ASP A 92 7.03 11.69 -20.61
N THR A 93 7.78 10.62 -20.90
CA THR A 93 7.39 9.25 -20.54
C THR A 93 7.33 9.07 -19.02
N SER A 94 8.31 9.61 -18.27
CA SER A 94 8.30 9.58 -16.80
C SER A 94 7.04 10.22 -16.23
N THR A 95 6.70 11.42 -16.72
CA THR A 95 5.51 12.17 -16.30
C THR A 95 4.23 11.40 -16.62
N ALA A 96 4.13 10.83 -17.82
CA ALA A 96 2.97 10.02 -18.22
C ALA A 96 2.81 8.76 -17.34
N MET A 97 3.92 8.08 -17.00
CA MET A 97 3.90 6.94 -16.10
C MET A 97 3.44 7.33 -14.70
N ILE A 98 3.97 8.42 -14.14
CA ILE A 98 3.57 8.93 -12.83
C ILE A 98 2.08 9.32 -12.83
N GLN A 99 1.60 10.01 -13.87
CA GLN A 99 0.19 10.38 -13.97
C GLN A 99 -0.71 9.14 -14.01
N SER A 100 -0.32 8.09 -14.76
CA SER A 100 -1.08 6.84 -14.81
C SER A 100 -1.19 6.16 -13.44
N ILE A 101 -0.13 6.23 -12.63
CA ILE A 101 -0.11 5.72 -11.25
C ILE A 101 -1.08 6.50 -10.38
N ILE A 102 -1.07 7.84 -10.47
CA ILE A 102 -1.99 8.71 -9.72
C ILE A 102 -3.45 8.43 -10.10
N ASP A 103 -3.74 8.28 -11.39
CA ASP A 103 -5.09 7.98 -11.89
C ASP A 103 -5.61 6.61 -11.41
N GLU A 104 -4.72 5.62 -11.32
CA GLU A 104 -5.07 4.29 -10.79
C GLU A 104 -5.37 4.35 -9.29
N ILE A 105 -4.55 5.11 -8.56
CA ILE A 105 -4.70 5.32 -7.11
C ILE A 105 -6.02 6.02 -6.77
N THR A 106 -6.36 7.08 -7.50
CA THR A 106 -7.59 7.86 -7.26
C THR A 106 -8.85 7.02 -7.49
N ARG A 107 -8.79 6.03 -8.38
CA ARG A 107 -9.87 5.05 -8.59
C ARG A 107 -9.94 3.98 -7.50
N SER A 108 -8.82 3.66 -6.86
CA SER A 108 -8.73 2.65 -5.81
C SER A 108 -9.25 3.17 -4.45
N VAL A 109 -10.58 3.16 -4.32
CA VAL A 109 -11.27 3.61 -3.11
C VAL A 109 -12.03 2.46 -2.46
N VAL A 110 -11.83 2.28 -1.16
CA VAL A 110 -12.47 1.22 -0.35
C VAL A 110 -13.37 1.81 0.75
N PRO A 111 -14.53 1.20 1.04
CA PRO A 111 -15.40 1.68 2.11
C PRO A 111 -14.83 1.35 3.50
N LYS A 112 -14.84 2.33 4.40
CA LYS A 112 -14.50 2.18 5.81
C LYS A 112 -15.68 1.60 6.58
N ARG A 113 -15.69 0.28 6.74
CA ARG A 113 -16.75 -0.45 7.46
C ARG A 113 -16.47 -0.46 8.97
N LEU A 114 -17.10 0.46 9.70
CA LEU A 114 -17.06 0.48 11.16
C LEU A 114 -17.78 -0.76 11.73
N GLY A 115 -17.27 -1.33 12.83
CA GLY A 115 -17.91 -2.45 13.52
C GLY A 115 -17.77 -3.83 12.86
N ARG A 116 -16.85 -4.00 11.90
CA ARG A 116 -16.57 -5.32 11.32
C ARG A 116 -15.96 -6.25 12.38
N SER A 117 -16.77 -7.12 12.96
CA SER A 117 -16.32 -8.28 13.72
C SER A 117 -16.27 -9.49 12.79
N ILE A 118 -15.08 -10.08 12.63
CA ILE A 118 -14.97 -11.44 12.12
C ILE A 118 -14.87 -12.31 13.37
N PRO A 119 -15.91 -13.07 13.75
CA PRO A 119 -15.82 -13.93 14.92
C PRO A 119 -14.62 -14.86 14.74
N ARG A 120 -13.66 -14.79 15.66
CA ARG A 120 -12.51 -15.69 15.66
C ARG A 120 -13.07 -17.09 15.85
N ASN A 121 -12.83 -18.00 14.90
CA ASN A 121 -13.20 -19.40 15.10
C ASN A 121 -12.40 -19.92 16.32
N PRO A 122 -13.05 -20.22 17.45
CA PRO A 122 -12.35 -20.64 18.67
C PRO A 122 -11.77 -22.04 18.52
N SER A 123 -12.23 -22.82 17.53
CA SER A 123 -11.70 -24.13 17.19
C SER A 123 -11.32 -24.19 15.70
N PRO A 124 -10.11 -23.71 15.33
CA PRO A 124 -9.61 -23.81 13.96
C PRO A 124 -9.37 -25.27 13.51
N GLY A 125 -9.53 -26.24 14.41
CA GLY A 125 -9.30 -27.66 14.15
C GLY A 125 -10.59 -28.46 13.98
N LYS A 126 -11.21 -28.39 12.79
CA LYS A 126 -11.93 -29.53 12.17
C LYS A 126 -11.82 -29.47 10.65
N SER A 127 -10.62 -29.22 10.13
CA SER A 127 -10.33 -29.64 8.76
C SER A 127 -10.09 -31.14 8.78
N LYS A 128 -10.78 -31.90 7.92
CA LYS A 128 -10.50 -33.34 7.74
C LYS A 128 -9.08 -33.60 7.23
N PHE A 129 -8.42 -32.61 6.64
CA PHE A 129 -7.11 -32.72 6.01
C PHE A 129 -6.18 -31.56 6.39
N HIS A 130 -4.88 -31.84 6.50
CA HIS A 130 -3.85 -30.82 6.73
C HIS A 130 -3.70 -29.92 5.48
N HIS A 131 -3.45 -28.61 5.67
CA HIS A 131 -3.35 -27.63 4.56
C HIS A 131 -2.22 -27.89 3.56
N ASN A 132 -1.32 -28.84 3.82
CA ASN A 132 -0.25 -29.24 2.91
C ASN A 132 -0.67 -30.29 1.86
N HIS A 133 -1.94 -30.73 1.86
CA HIS A 133 -2.50 -31.68 0.88
C HIS A 133 -3.50 -31.02 -0.09
N LYS A 134 -3.26 -29.79 -0.54
CA LYS A 134 -3.87 -29.35 -1.79
C LYS A 134 -3.04 -29.93 -2.93
N VAL A 135 -3.54 -31.02 -3.51
CA VAL A 135 -3.14 -31.45 -4.85
C VAL A 135 -3.40 -30.27 -5.78
N ASN A 136 -2.36 -29.75 -6.40
CA ASN A 136 -2.50 -28.77 -7.47
C ASN A 136 -3.23 -29.49 -8.61
N CYS A 137 -4.43 -29.00 -8.95
CA CYS A 137 -5.07 -29.25 -10.23
C CYS A 137 -4.90 -28.00 -11.07
#